data_AF-A0A7J9QS39-F1
#
_entry.id   AF-A0A7J9QS39-F1
#
_cell.length_a   1.000
_cell.length_b   1.000
_cell.length_c   1.000
_cell.angle_alpha   90.00
_cell.angle_beta   90.00
_cell.angle_gamma   90.00
#
_symmetry.space_group_name_H-M   'P 1'
#
loop_
_entity.id
_entity.type
_entity.pdbx_description
1 polymer ?
#
loop_
_entity_poly.entity_id
_entity_poly.type
_entity_poly.pdbx_seq_one_letter_code
_entity_poly.pdbx_strand_id
1 'polypeptide(L)'
;CDKLSSHNIRVDIDDRNDSIGKRIREAEKEWVRYILVIGEKEANSENLSIRDRQTGNVKEVSFDDFIKEFQEQTKDKPFSGLNMPRNLSQRPQLMV
;
A
#
# COMPACT_ATOMS: atom_id res chain seq x y z
N CYS A 1 6.73 -1.28 6.70
CA CYS A 1 7.16 -0.87 5.34
C CYS A 1 8.48 -1.51 4.91
N ASP A 2 9.52 -1.54 5.76
CA ASP A 2 10.81 -2.11 5.35
C ASP A 2 10.72 -3.57 4.93
N LYS A 3 9.94 -4.39 5.64
CA LYS A 3 9.67 -5.78 5.22
C LYS A 3 9.13 -5.87 3.78
N LEU A 4 8.21 -5.01 3.37
CA LEU A 4 7.68 -4.98 2.00
C LEU A 4 8.74 -4.50 1.00
N SER A 5 9.48 -3.44 1.34
CA SER A 5 10.54 -2.91 0.49
C SER A 5 11.66 -3.92 0.23
N SER A 6 12.02 -4.76 1.21
CA SER A 6 13.01 -5.85 1.05
C SER A 6 12.58 -6.92 0.06
N HIS A 7 11.29 -7.01 -0.27
CA HIS A 7 10.75 -7.93 -1.27
C HIS A 7 10.53 -7.28 -2.64
N ASN A 8 11.18 -6.13 -2.91
CA ASN A 8 10.99 -5.35 -4.14
C ASN A 8 9.52 -4.95 -4.36
N ILE A 9 8.80 -4.65 -3.27
CA ILE A 9 7.44 -4.12 -3.34
C ILE A 9 7.50 -2.62 -3.13
N ARG A 10 6.93 -1.89 -4.10
CA ARG A 10 6.81 -0.43 -4.01
C ARG A 10 5.74 -0.07 -2.99
N VAL A 11 6.13 0.59 -1.90
CA VAL A 11 5.23 0.97 -0.80
C VAL A 11 5.52 2.37 -0.29
N ASP A 12 4.48 3.18 -0.21
CA ASP A 12 4.50 4.49 0.42
C ASP A 12 3.56 4.57 1.61
N ILE A 13 3.72 5.61 2.41
CA ILE A 13 2.99 5.82 3.66
C ILE A 13 2.22 7.13 3.54
N ASP A 14 0.89 7.02 3.63
CA ASP A 14 0.01 8.18 3.71
C ASP A 14 -0.15 8.66 5.16
N ASP A 15 0.78 9.51 5.57
CA ASP A 15 0.89 10.12 6.89
C ASP A 15 0.23 11.52 6.96
N ARG A 16 -0.53 11.91 5.93
CA ARG A 16 -1.20 13.21 5.89
C ARG A 16 -2.33 13.27 6.92
N ASN A 17 -2.59 14.46 7.46
CA ASN A 17 -3.67 14.71 8.42
C ASN A 17 -5.04 14.83 7.73
N ASP A 18 -5.40 13.79 6.98
CA ASP A 18 -6.65 13.66 6.25
C ASP A 18 -7.49 12.49 6.78
N SER A 19 -8.81 12.58 6.59
CA SER A 19 -9.71 11.48 6.94
C SER A 19 -9.33 10.19 6.20
N ILE A 20 -9.52 9.04 6.85
CA ILE A 20 -9.19 7.73 6.25
C ILE A 20 -9.91 7.57 4.89
N GLY A 21 -11.18 7.97 4.81
CA GLY A 21 -11.95 7.91 3.56
C GLY A 21 -11.36 8.78 2.44
N LYS A 22 -10.83 9.97 2.78
CA LYS A 22 -10.16 10.84 1.79
C LYS A 22 -8.87 10.19 1.28
N ARG A 23 -8.04 9.64 2.18
CA ARG A 23 -6.79 8.93 1.84
C ARG A 23 -7.04 7.73 0.93
N ILE A 24 -8.03 6.90 1.26
CA ILE A 24 -8.44 5.75 0.42
C ILE A 24 -8.87 6.23 -0.97
N ARG A 25 -9.73 7.24 -1.04
CA ARG A 25 -10.23 7.77 -2.31
C ARG A 25 -9.10 8.34 -3.18
N GLU A 26 -8.13 9.02 -2.59
CA GLU A 26 -6.98 9.53 -3.32
C GLU A 26 -6.06 8.41 -3.80
N ALA A 27 -5.75 7.41 -2.97
CA ALA A 27 -5.00 6.24 -3.38
C ALA A 27 -5.68 5.48 -4.54
N GLU A 28 -7.00 5.35 -4.52
CA GLU A 28 -7.76 4.75 -5.63
C GLU A 28 -7.67 5.57 -6.93
N LYS A 29 -7.73 6.91 -6.82
CA LYS A 29 -7.56 7.84 -7.95
C LYS A 29 -6.16 7.79 -8.53
N GLU A 30 -5.15 7.60 -7.70
CA GLU A 30 -3.74 7.40 -8.07
C GLU A 30 -3.44 5.97 -8.57
N TRP A 31 -4.47 5.16 -8.81
CA TRP A 31 -4.35 3.79 -9.32
C TRP A 31 -3.51 2.87 -8.43
N VAL A 32 -3.48 3.13 -7.12
CA VAL A 32 -2.84 2.22 -6.16
C VAL A 32 -3.62 0.90 -6.13
N ARG A 33 -2.92 -0.21 -6.41
CA ARG A 33 -3.53 -1.56 -6.49
C ARG A 33 -4.04 -2.05 -5.14
N TYR A 34 -3.21 -1.90 -4.11
CA TYR A 34 -3.47 -2.40 -2.76
C TYR A 34 -3.35 -1.26 -1.75
N ILE A 35 -4.36 -1.10 -0.90
CA ILE A 35 -4.37 -0.11 0.17
C ILE A 35 -4.43 -0.86 1.49
N LEU A 36 -3.45 -0.64 2.36
CA LEU A 36 -3.38 -1.24 3.69
C LEU A 36 -3.77 -0.18 4.71
N VAL A 37 -4.81 -0.45 5.50
CA VAL A 37 -5.23 0.43 6.59
C VAL A 37 -4.81 -0.21 7.90
N ILE A 38 -3.87 0.42 8.60
CA ILE A 38 -3.32 -0.08 9.86
C ILE A 38 -3.81 0.81 10.99
N GLY A 39 -4.75 0.30 11.80
CA GLY A 39 -5.18 0.89 13.06
C GLY A 39 -4.60 0.16 14.26
N GLU A 40 -5.12 0.46 15.45
CA GLU A 40 -4.69 -0.18 16.71
C GLU A 40 -4.98 -1.70 16.73
N LYS A 41 -6.07 -2.12 16.11
CA LYS A 41 -6.46 -3.53 16.04
C LYS A 41 -5.51 -4.31 15.13
N GLU A 42 -5.21 -3.74 13.97
CA GLU A 42 -4.35 -4.35 12.96
C GLU A 42 -2.88 -4.32 13.40
N ALA A 43 -2.46 -3.31 14.17
CA ALA A 43 -1.10 -3.24 14.72
C ALA A 43 -0.77 -4.40 15.68
N ASN A 44 -1.78 -4.97 16.32
CA ASN A 44 -1.65 -6.14 17.21
C ASN A 44 -1.99 -7.47 16.52
N SER A 45 -2.37 -7.43 15.24
CA SER A 45 -2.72 -8.60 14.45
C SER A 45 -1.54 -9.07 13.61
N GLU A 46 -1.43 -10.38 13.39
CA GLU A 46 -0.50 -10.95 12.41
C GLU A 46 -1.04 -10.83 10.97
N ASN A 47 -2.35 -10.56 10.84
CA ASN A 47 -3.03 -10.43 9.55
C ASN A 47 -3.06 -8.97 9.09
N LEU A 48 -2.88 -8.80 7.78
CA LEU A 48 -3.03 -7.53 7.08
C LEU A 48 -4.46 -7.39 6.56
N SER A 49 -5.10 -6.28 6.90
CA SER A 49 -6.34 -5.85 6.24
C SER A 49 -5.99 -5.09 4.96
N ILE A 50 -6.25 -5.72 3.81
CA ILE A 50 -5.86 -5.22 2.49
C ILE A 50 -7.10 -4.96 1.67
N ARG A 51 -7.22 -3.72 1.18
CA ARG A 51 -8.22 -3.34 0.20
C ARG A 51 -7.64 -3.46 -1.20
N ASP A 52 -8.27 -4.27 -2.03
CA ASP A 52 -7.88 -4.45 -3.43
C ASP A 52 -8.75 -3.58 -4.34
N ARG A 53 -8.10 -2.68 -5.07
CA ARG A 53 -8.77 -1.79 -6.03
C ARG A 53 -9.45 -2.55 -7.18
N GLN A 54 -8.91 -3.70 -7.60
CA GLN A 54 -9.44 -4.45 -8.74
C GLN A 54 -10.77 -5.11 -8.41
N THR A 55 -10.89 -5.70 -7.22
CA THR A 55 -12.11 -6.38 -6.77
C THR A 55 -13.04 -5.46 -5.98
N GLY A 56 -12.53 -4.35 -5.44
CA GLY A 56 -13.26 -3.45 -4.54
C GLY A 56 -13.43 -4.00 -3.13
N ASN A 57 -12.91 -5.20 -2.86
CA ASN A 57 -13.10 -5.92 -1.61
C ASN A 57 -11.96 -5.68 -0.62
N VAL A 58 -12.27 -5.86 0.66
CA VAL A 58 -11.30 -5.94 1.75
C VAL A 58 -11.11 -7.40 2.10
N LYS A 59 -9.85 -7.84 2.17
CA LYS A 59 -9.48 -9.18 2.62
C LYS A 59 -8.49 -9.09 3.78
N GLU A 60 -8.62 -10.01 4.72
CA GLU A 60 -7.60 -10.26 5.72
C GLU A 60 -6.71 -11.40 5.24
N VAL A 61 -5.41 -11.16 5.14
CA VAL A 61 -4.42 -12.13 4.69
C VAL A 61 -3.18 -12.05 5.56
N SER A 62 -2.48 -13.16 5.75
CA SER A 62 -1.19 -13.14 6.43
C SER A 62 -0.17 -12.33 5.63
N PHE A 63 0.84 -11.80 6.30
CA PHE A 63 1.93 -11.08 5.63
C PHE A 63 2.60 -11.96 4.57
N ASP A 64 2.91 -13.22 4.89
CA ASP A 64 3.63 -14.12 4.00
C ASP A 64 2.82 -14.51 2.77
N ASP A 65 1.51 -14.77 2.94
CA ASP A 65 0.61 -15.06 1.82
C ASP A 65 0.50 -13.86 0.87
N PHE A 66 0.44 -12.65 1.43
CA PHE A 66 0.41 -11.43 0.62
C PHE A 66 1.68 -11.26 -0.22
N ILE A 67 2.86 -11.48 0.37
CA ILE A 67 4.14 -11.42 -0.38
C ILE A 67 4.13 -12.44 -1.51
N LYS A 68 3.73 -13.68 -1.23
CA LYS A 68 3.69 -14.76 -2.23
C LYS A 68 2.74 -14.44 -3.38
N GLU A 69 1.53 -13.97 -3.07
CA GLU A 69 0.55 -13.53 -4.07
C GLU A 69 1.10 -12.38 -4.93
N PHE A 70 1.75 -11.40 -4.31
CA PHE A 70 2.32 -10.25 -5.02
C PHE A 70 3.48 -10.66 -5.94
N GLN A 71 4.37 -11.53 -5.46
CA GLN A 71 5.50 -12.04 -6.24
C GLN A 71 5.02 -12.84 -7.46
N GLU A 72 4.00 -13.68 -7.31
CA GLU A 72 3.42 -14.40 -8.44
C GLU A 72 2.85 -13.42 -9.49
N GLN A 73 2.19 -12.35 -9.04
CA GLN A 73 1.67 -11.32 -9.95
C GLN A 73 2.75 -10.49 -10.65
N THR A 74 3.97 -10.41 -10.09
CA THR A 74 5.04 -9.52 -10.57
C THR A 74 6.25 -10.23 -11.15
N LYS A 75 6.29 -11.57 -11.09
CA LYS A 75 7.41 -12.43 -11.50
C LYS A 75 8.08 -12.06 -12.83
N ASP A 76 7.29 -11.81 -13.87
CA ASP A 76 7.79 -11.51 -15.21
C ASP A 76 7.68 -10.02 -15.59
N LYS A 77 7.63 -9.14 -14.58
CA LYS A 77 7.48 -7.69 -14.79
C LYS A 77 8.72 -6.95 -14.30
N PRO A 78 9.15 -5.88 -14.98
CA PRO A 78 10.25 -5.06 -14.51
C PRO A 78 9.90 -4.40 -13.17
N PHE A 79 10.86 -4.37 -12.26
CA PHE A 79 10.73 -3.64 -11.00
C PHE A 79 11.33 -2.23 -11.13
N SER A 80 10.59 -1.25 -10.61
CA SER A 80 11.10 0.10 -10.40
C SER A 80 10.82 0.51 -8.96
N GLY A 81 11.87 0.94 -8.26
CA GLY A 81 11.77 1.47 -6.91
C GLY A 81 11.01 2.80 -6.83
N LEU A 82 10.85 3.30 -5.61
CA LEU A 82 10.35 4.66 -5.39
C LEU A 82 11.40 5.67 -5.82
N ASN A 83 11.00 6.57 -6.72
CA ASN A 83 11.75 7.77 -7.10
C ASN A 83 11.41 9.00 -6.24
N MET A 84 10.48 8.84 -5.28
CA MET A 84 9.96 9.90 -4.41
C MET A 84 10.08 9.48 -2.94
N PRO A 85 10.03 10.43 -1.99
CA PRO A 85 9.96 10.12 -0.58
C PRO A 85 8.86 9.11 -0.25
N ARG A 86 9.15 8.25 0.73
CA ARG A 86 8.23 7.21 1.20
C ARG A 86 6.97 7.80 1.83
N ASN A 87 7.10 8.89 2.56
CA ASN A 87 5.98 9.56 3.20
C ASN A 87 5.34 10.56 2.23
N LEU A 88 4.01 10.49 2.08
CA LEU A 88 3.28 11.37 1.17
C LEU A 88 3.33 12.84 1.64
N SER A 89 3.40 13.10 2.94
CA SER A 89 3.54 14.46 3.49
C SER A 89 4.82 15.18 3.02
N GLN A 90 5.87 14.43 2.68
CA GLN A 90 7.17 14.95 2.25
C GLN A 90 7.27 15.09 0.72
N ARG A 91 6.26 14.65 -0.02
CA ARG A 91 6.24 14.80 -1.48
C ARG A 91 5.87 16.24 -1.85
N PRO A 92 6.49 16.81 -2.89
CA PRO A 92 6.09 18.11 -3.40
C PRO A 92 4.62 18.07 -3.81
N GLN A 93 3.86 19.05 -3.34
CA GLN A 93 2.48 19.23 -3.78
C GLN A 93 2.49 19.87 -5.16
N LEU A 94 2.12 19.09 -6.17
CA LEU A 94 1.86 19.62 -7.50
C LEU A 94 0.45 20.21 -7.48
N MET A 95 0.36 21.54 -7.40
CA MET A 95 -0.88 22.23 -7.71
C MET A 95 -1.15 22.05 -9.21
N VAL A 96 -2.14 21.22 -9.54
CA VAL A 96 -2.77 21.18 -10.87
C VAL A 96 -4.10 21.91 -10.83
#